data_AF-A0A8C6VCQ4-F1
#
_entry.id   AF-A0A8C6VCQ4-F1
#
_cell.length_a   1.000
_cell.length_b   1.000
_cell.length_c   1.000
_cell.angle_alpha   90.00
_cell.angle_beta   90.00
_cell.angle_gamma   90.00
#
_symmetry.space_group_name_H-M   'P 1'
#
loop_
_entity.id
_entity.type
_entity.pdbx_description
1 polymer ?
#
loop_
_entity_poly.entity_id
_entity_poly.type
_entity_poly.pdbx_seq_one_letter_code
_entity_poly.pdbx_strand_id
1 'polypeptide(L)'
;MEKFASPGKGNGLRLLKAVKPGQLLYRAAPFAYIVSKKRLGGVCEHCLRSKEQLPRCSQCKIARYCGAHCQKEAWLDHKRECKCIKDIDPNFPPDSVRLVGRIIFKVMFAQKKSSHFNTFPLFKDVDELSEDMKEGLRHLAKTLQLYLKVEIQDVSQLLPALDIFQIFAKVSASGMRINL
;
A
#
# COMPACT_ATOMS: atom_id res chain seq x y z
N MET A 1 6.19 -24.52 -6.57
CA MET A 1 5.94 -24.32 -5.13
C MET A 1 4.47 -24.52 -4.88
N GLU A 2 4.09 -24.88 -3.68
CA GLU A 2 2.69 -24.91 -3.26
C GLU A 2 2.52 -24.33 -1.86
N LYS A 3 1.29 -23.86 -1.57
CA LYS A 3 0.88 -23.43 -0.24
C LYS A 3 0.55 -24.64 0.62
N PHE A 4 0.96 -24.64 1.88
CA PHE A 4 0.60 -25.68 2.84
C PHE A 4 0.29 -25.07 4.22
N ALA A 5 -0.45 -25.80 5.06
CA ALA A 5 -0.66 -25.41 6.46
C ALA A 5 0.51 -25.90 7.33
N SER A 6 1.15 -24.98 8.05
CA SER A 6 2.22 -25.27 8.99
C SER A 6 1.66 -25.31 10.42
N PRO A 7 1.75 -26.44 11.13
CA PRO A 7 1.29 -26.54 12.52
C PRO A 7 1.89 -25.44 13.40
N GLY A 8 1.03 -24.72 14.13
CA GLY A 8 1.43 -23.61 15.03
C GLY A 8 2.03 -22.36 14.36
N LYS A 9 2.10 -22.28 13.03
CA LYS A 9 2.75 -21.16 12.30
C LYS A 9 1.93 -20.63 11.11
N GLY A 10 0.66 -21.02 10.99
CA GLY A 10 -0.22 -20.56 9.92
C GLY A 10 0.07 -21.22 8.57
N ASN A 11 0.20 -20.42 7.51
CA ASN A 11 0.43 -20.93 6.14
C ASN A 11 1.91 -20.79 5.75
N GLY A 12 2.44 -21.78 5.03
CA GLY A 12 3.79 -21.75 4.45
C GLY A 12 3.79 -22.00 2.94
N LEU A 13 4.96 -21.80 2.33
CA LEU A 13 5.27 -22.23 0.96
C LEU A 13 6.30 -23.36 1.01
N ARG A 14 6.05 -24.44 0.29
CA ARG A 14 7.01 -25.54 0.13
C ARG A 14 7.31 -25.81 -1.34
N LEU A 15 8.48 -26.40 -1.58
CA LEU A 15 8.90 -26.84 -2.89
C LEU A 15 8.35 -28.24 -3.16
N LEU A 16 7.87 -28.46 -4.38
CA LEU A 16 7.41 -29.77 -4.86
C LEU A 16 8.56 -30.62 -5.43
N LYS A 17 9.70 -29.99 -5.70
CA LYS A 17 10.87 -30.57 -6.36
C LYS A 17 12.14 -29.93 -5.82
N ALA A 18 13.26 -30.63 -5.89
CA ALA A 18 14.57 -30.08 -5.53
C ALA A 18 14.91 -28.85 -6.38
N VAL A 19 15.61 -27.89 -5.79
CA VAL A 19 16.08 -26.66 -6.45
C VAL A 19 17.58 -26.48 -6.22
N LYS A 20 18.24 -25.77 -7.13
CA LYS A 20 19.68 -25.49 -7.02
C LYS A 20 19.93 -24.13 -6.34
N PRO A 21 21.08 -23.94 -5.66
CA PRO A 21 21.50 -22.62 -5.19
C PRO A 21 21.47 -21.59 -6.33
N GLY A 22 20.90 -20.41 -6.06
CA GLY A 22 20.73 -19.33 -7.04
C GLY A 22 19.50 -19.45 -7.95
N GLN A 23 18.70 -20.52 -7.86
CA GLN A 23 17.50 -20.68 -8.68
C GLN A 23 16.40 -19.69 -8.28
N LEU A 24 15.88 -18.94 -9.26
CA LEU A 24 14.75 -18.04 -9.06
C LEU A 24 13.48 -18.85 -8.74
N LEU A 25 12.93 -18.66 -7.54
CA LEU A 25 11.70 -19.33 -7.10
C LEU A 25 10.44 -18.52 -7.42
N TYR A 26 10.47 -17.22 -7.14
CA TYR A 26 9.33 -16.32 -7.31
C TYR A 26 9.78 -14.90 -7.59
N ARG A 27 9.03 -14.20 -8.44
CA ARG A 27 9.15 -12.75 -8.65
C ARG A 27 7.74 -12.19 -8.73
N ALA A 28 7.50 -11.10 -8.02
CA ALA A 28 6.25 -10.36 -8.13
C ALA A 28 6.49 -8.87 -8.01
N ALA A 29 5.67 -8.10 -8.71
CA ALA A 29 5.53 -6.67 -8.43
C ALA A 29 4.73 -6.49 -7.13
N PRO A 30 5.03 -5.44 -6.34
CA PRO A 30 4.23 -5.13 -5.17
C PRO A 30 2.79 -4.83 -5.58
N PHE A 31 1.81 -5.28 -4.77
CA PHE A 31 0.41 -4.91 -5.00
C PHE A 31 0.24 -3.39 -4.94
N ALA A 32 0.80 -2.75 -3.94
CA ALA A 32 0.94 -1.31 -3.81
C ALA A 32 2.28 -1.01 -3.10
N TYR A 33 2.85 0.15 -3.37
CA TYR A 33 4.05 0.65 -2.70
C TYR A 33 4.02 2.17 -2.63
N ILE A 34 4.80 2.74 -1.73
CA ILE A 34 5.02 4.18 -1.55
C ILE A 34 6.51 4.46 -1.38
N VAL A 35 6.94 5.68 -1.71
CA VAL A 35 8.21 6.22 -1.22
C VAL A 35 8.01 6.70 0.21
N SER A 36 8.88 6.25 1.11
CA SER A 36 8.81 6.64 2.52
C SER A 36 9.04 8.13 2.70
N LYS A 37 8.44 8.74 3.74
CA LYS A 37 8.61 10.17 4.05
C LYS A 37 10.08 10.60 4.08
N LYS A 38 10.97 9.74 4.60
CA LYS A 38 12.42 9.99 4.68
C LYS A 38 13.13 10.08 3.32
N ARG A 39 12.56 9.48 2.27
CA ARG A 39 13.13 9.43 0.91
C ARG A 39 12.38 10.31 -0.09
N LEU A 40 11.34 11.02 0.34
CA LEU A 40 10.59 11.94 -0.52
C LEU A 40 11.52 12.96 -1.17
N GLY A 41 11.35 13.14 -2.48
CA GLY A 41 12.17 14.04 -3.27
C GLY A 41 13.57 13.53 -3.63
N GLY A 42 14.08 12.49 -2.96
CA GLY A 42 15.38 11.89 -3.25
C GLY A 42 15.35 10.72 -4.24
N VAL A 43 14.17 10.15 -4.49
CA VAL A 43 13.97 9.05 -5.46
C VAL A 43 12.73 9.28 -6.31
N CYS A 44 12.69 8.65 -7.48
CA CYS A 44 11.51 8.62 -8.32
C CYS A 44 10.37 7.82 -7.66
N GLU A 45 9.17 8.40 -7.61
CA GLU A 45 7.94 7.79 -7.07
C GLU A 45 7.41 6.59 -7.89
N HIS A 46 8.03 6.28 -9.03
CA HIS A 46 7.67 5.14 -9.88
C HIS A 46 8.76 4.04 -9.87
N CYS A 47 9.94 4.36 -10.38
CA CYS A 47 11.01 3.36 -10.54
C CYS A 47 11.93 3.25 -9.32
N LEU A 48 11.70 4.07 -8.28
CA LEU A 48 12.44 4.10 -7.02
C LEU A 48 13.94 4.44 -7.12
N ARG A 49 14.44 4.76 -8.32
CA ARG A 49 15.82 5.20 -8.52
C ARG A 49 16.03 6.66 -8.13
N SER A 50 17.19 6.96 -7.57
CA SER A 50 17.68 8.34 -7.42
C SER A 50 18.11 8.91 -8.76
N LYS A 51 18.08 10.24 -8.87
CA LYS A 51 18.59 11.00 -10.01
C LYS A 51 18.98 12.39 -9.52
N GLU A 52 19.90 13.06 -10.20
CA GLU A 52 20.29 14.44 -9.87
C GLU A 52 19.09 15.40 -9.88
N GLN A 53 18.24 15.26 -10.91
CA GLN A 53 17.04 16.04 -11.06
C GLN A 53 15.80 15.15 -11.10
N LEU A 54 14.89 15.43 -10.17
CA LEU A 54 13.59 14.80 -10.09
C LEU A 54 12.54 15.92 -10.16
N PRO A 55 12.00 16.23 -11.35
CA PRO A 55 10.87 17.15 -11.47
C PRO A 55 9.69 16.70 -10.60
N ARG A 56 9.05 17.66 -9.94
CA ARG A 56 7.87 17.41 -9.10
C ARG A 56 6.58 17.42 -9.92
N CYS A 57 5.61 16.63 -9.48
CA CYS A 57 4.23 16.71 -9.95
C CYS A 57 3.72 18.15 -9.82
N SER A 58 3.16 18.70 -10.90
CA SER A 58 2.70 20.08 -10.93
C SER A 58 1.45 20.31 -10.08
N GLN A 59 0.69 19.27 -9.74
CA GLN A 59 -0.56 19.38 -8.99
C GLN A 59 -0.34 19.30 -7.47
N CYS A 60 0.21 18.19 -6.97
CA CYS A 60 0.42 18.01 -5.53
C CYS A 60 1.75 18.58 -5.02
N LYS A 61 2.70 18.88 -5.91
CA LYS A 61 4.06 19.38 -5.59
C LYS A 61 4.94 18.45 -4.73
N ILE A 62 4.44 17.30 -4.27
CA ILE A 62 5.17 16.32 -3.46
C ILE A 62 5.83 15.23 -4.30
N ALA A 63 5.04 14.49 -5.09
CA ALA A 63 5.56 13.35 -5.85
C ALA A 63 6.59 13.81 -6.88
N ARG A 64 7.70 13.08 -7.04
CA ARG A 64 8.76 13.41 -7.99
C ARG A 64 9.12 12.24 -8.90
N TYR A 65 9.53 12.53 -10.13
CA TYR A 65 9.78 11.51 -11.15
C TYR A 65 11.11 11.75 -11.87
N CYS A 66 11.76 10.68 -12.34
CA CYS A 66 13.01 10.79 -13.11
C CYS A 66 12.82 11.25 -14.57
N GLY A 67 11.57 11.44 -14.99
CA GLY A 67 11.17 11.90 -16.33
C GLY A 67 9.69 11.69 -16.62
N ALA A 68 9.24 12.20 -17.76
CA ALA A 68 7.84 12.16 -18.19
C ALA A 68 7.27 10.73 -18.31
N HIS A 69 8.10 9.76 -18.72
CA HIS A 69 7.71 8.35 -18.79
C HIS A 69 7.26 7.82 -17.41
N CYS A 70 8.12 7.91 -16.39
CA CYS A 70 7.77 7.47 -15.03
C CYS A 70 6.57 8.22 -14.44
N GLN A 71 6.40 9.50 -14.77
CA GLN A 71 5.23 10.27 -14.34
C GLN A 71 3.94 9.73 -14.98
N LYS A 72 3.97 9.41 -16.28
CA LYS A 72 2.84 8.86 -17.01
C LYS A 72 2.46 7.47 -16.49
N GLU A 73 3.43 6.58 -16.30
CA GLU A 73 3.20 5.22 -15.79
C GLU A 73 2.66 5.24 -14.35
N ALA A 74 3.16 6.14 -13.50
CA ALA A 74 2.65 6.28 -12.14
C ALA A 74 1.27 6.92 -12.06
N TRP A 75 0.75 7.54 -13.13
CA TRP A 75 -0.48 8.33 -13.06
C TRP A 75 -1.71 7.49 -12.68
N LEU A 76 -1.75 6.22 -13.08
CA LEU A 76 -2.85 5.33 -12.71
C LEU A 76 -2.97 5.17 -11.18
N ASP A 77 -1.84 4.98 -10.49
CA ASP A 77 -1.81 4.85 -9.03
C ASP A 77 -1.83 6.23 -8.32
N HIS A 78 -1.25 7.26 -8.95
CA HIS A 78 -1.09 8.57 -8.34
C HIS A 78 -2.30 9.50 -8.51
N LYS A 79 -3.12 9.37 -9.55
CA LYS A 79 -4.15 10.39 -9.89
C LYS A 79 -5.08 10.74 -8.73
N ARG A 80 -5.61 9.72 -8.02
CA ARG A 80 -6.49 9.92 -6.86
C ARG A 80 -5.70 10.40 -5.64
N GLU A 81 -4.58 9.73 -5.37
CA GLU A 81 -3.62 10.09 -4.32
C GLU A 81 -3.16 11.56 -4.43
N CYS A 82 -2.99 12.07 -5.64
CA CYS A 82 -2.54 13.42 -5.94
C CYS A 82 -3.49 14.47 -5.39
N LYS A 83 -4.81 14.24 -5.50
CA LYS A 83 -5.82 15.15 -4.95
C LYS A 83 -5.81 15.12 -3.43
N CYS A 84 -5.73 13.92 -2.85
CA CYS A 84 -5.61 13.73 -1.40
C CYS A 84 -4.38 14.45 -0.83
N ILE A 85 -3.19 14.26 -1.43
CA ILE A 85 -1.95 14.91 -0.98
C ILE A 85 -2.07 16.44 -1.07
N LYS A 86 -2.67 16.97 -2.14
CA LYS A 86 -2.86 18.41 -2.32
C LYS A 86 -3.81 18.98 -1.26
N ASP A 87 -4.86 18.26 -0.90
CA ASP A 87 -5.90 18.73 0.03
C ASP A 87 -5.43 18.80 1.49
N ILE A 88 -4.50 17.92 1.88
CA ILE A 88 -3.99 17.86 3.25
C ILE A 88 -2.74 18.72 3.48
N ASP A 89 -2.21 19.40 2.45
CA ASP A 89 -1.05 20.27 2.57
C ASP A 89 -1.26 21.34 3.68
N PRO A 90 -0.29 21.55 4.59
CA PRO A 90 1.08 21.01 4.66
C PRO A 90 1.22 19.66 5.41
N ASN A 91 0.14 19.05 5.87
CA ASN A 91 0.12 17.88 6.76
C ASN A 91 0.23 16.55 5.99
N PHE A 92 1.44 16.20 5.53
CA PHE A 92 1.70 14.93 4.83
C PHE A 92 1.42 13.68 5.70
N PRO A 93 0.74 12.63 5.19
CA PRO A 93 0.26 11.54 6.02
C PRO A 93 1.38 10.56 6.40
N PRO A 94 1.20 9.73 7.44
CA PRO A 94 2.11 8.63 7.73
C PRO A 94 2.24 7.66 6.55
N ASP A 95 3.41 7.02 6.41
CA ASP A 95 3.70 6.07 5.33
C ASP A 95 2.67 4.92 5.24
N SER A 96 2.25 4.40 6.40
CA SER A 96 1.21 3.37 6.48
C SER A 96 -0.14 3.85 5.94
N VAL A 97 -0.56 5.06 6.31
CA VAL A 97 -1.81 5.67 5.83
C VAL A 97 -1.77 5.87 4.32
N ARG A 98 -0.64 6.39 3.79
CA ARG A 98 -0.46 6.57 2.35
C ARG A 98 -0.53 5.24 1.59
N LEU A 99 0.13 4.20 2.12
CA LEU A 99 0.11 2.85 1.53
C LEU A 99 -1.30 2.24 1.54
N VAL A 100 -2.01 2.33 2.66
CA VAL A 100 -3.41 1.86 2.76
C VAL A 100 -4.31 2.62 1.79
N GLY A 101 -4.12 3.93 1.64
CA GLY A 101 -4.83 4.72 0.62
C GLY A 101 -4.63 4.17 -0.80
N ARG A 102 -3.40 3.85 -1.20
CA ARG A 102 -3.12 3.21 -2.50
C ARG A 102 -3.77 1.84 -2.65
N ILE A 103 -3.77 1.04 -1.58
CA ILE A 103 -4.45 -0.27 -1.57
C ILE A 103 -5.94 -0.09 -1.84
N ILE A 104 -6.61 0.81 -1.11
CA ILE A 104 -8.04 1.10 -1.26
C ILE A 104 -8.34 1.54 -2.69
N PHE A 105 -7.59 2.50 -3.24
CA PHE A 105 -7.80 2.97 -4.60
C PHE A 105 -7.66 1.85 -5.64
N LYS A 106 -6.70 0.93 -5.45
CA LYS A 106 -6.47 -0.20 -6.34
C LYS A 106 -7.58 -1.25 -6.26
N VAL A 107 -8.06 -1.56 -5.05
CA VAL A 107 -9.20 -2.48 -4.83
C VAL A 107 -10.48 -1.91 -5.45
N MET A 108 -10.78 -0.64 -5.20
CA MET A 108 -11.95 0.05 -5.78
C MET A 108 -11.94 0.02 -7.31
N PHE A 109 -10.77 0.19 -7.92
CA PHE A 109 -10.65 0.13 -9.37
C PHE A 109 -10.83 -1.30 -9.92
N ALA A 110 -10.31 -2.31 -9.20
CA ALA A 110 -10.45 -3.71 -9.59
C ALA A 110 -11.91 -4.21 -9.50
N GLN A 111 -12.65 -3.83 -8.45
CA GLN A 111 -14.06 -4.17 -8.29
C GLN A 111 -14.94 -3.66 -9.44
N LYS A 112 -14.61 -2.49 -10.02
CA LYS A 112 -15.33 -1.95 -11.19
C LYS A 112 -15.09 -2.74 -12.48
N LYS A 113 -14.05 -3.57 -12.56
CA LYS A 113 -13.70 -4.37 -13.75
C LYS A 113 -14.11 -5.84 -13.64
N SER A 114 -14.21 -6.39 -12.43
CA SER A 114 -14.66 -7.76 -12.19
C SER A 114 -15.22 -7.91 -10.77
N SER A 115 -16.36 -8.57 -10.65
CA SER A 115 -17.06 -8.86 -9.37
C SER A 115 -16.32 -9.87 -8.46
N HIS A 116 -15.19 -10.43 -8.89
CA HIS A 116 -14.46 -11.48 -8.17
C HIS A 116 -13.26 -11.02 -7.34
N PHE A 117 -13.00 -9.72 -7.19
CA PHE A 117 -11.88 -9.23 -6.38
C PHE A 117 -12.20 -9.20 -4.87
N ASN A 118 -12.73 -10.32 -4.35
CA ASN A 118 -13.17 -10.48 -2.95
C ASN A 118 -12.22 -11.35 -2.14
N THR A 119 -10.91 -11.10 -2.20
CA THR A 119 -10.03 -11.70 -1.21
C THR A 119 -8.80 -10.83 -1.00
N PHE A 120 -8.96 -9.76 -0.21
CA PHE A 120 -7.87 -9.39 0.68
C PHE A 120 -7.93 -10.42 1.82
N PRO A 121 -6.96 -11.35 1.97
CA PRO A 121 -6.98 -12.27 3.08
C PRO A 121 -7.03 -11.48 4.38
N LEU A 122 -8.11 -11.65 5.16
CA LEU A 122 -8.32 -11.02 6.45
C LEU A 122 -7.20 -11.45 7.41
N PHE A 123 -6.76 -10.55 8.28
CA PHE A 123 -5.83 -10.88 9.36
C PHE A 123 -6.65 -11.54 10.49
N LYS A 124 -6.50 -12.86 10.66
CA LYS A 124 -7.45 -13.62 11.49
C LYS A 124 -7.42 -13.25 12.98
N ASP A 125 -6.37 -12.56 13.42
CA ASP A 125 -6.02 -12.44 14.84
C ASP A 125 -6.03 -10.97 15.33
N VAL A 126 -6.93 -10.13 14.83
CA VAL A 126 -7.08 -8.74 15.34
C VAL A 126 -7.53 -8.72 16.80
N ASP A 127 -8.26 -9.74 17.25
CA ASP A 127 -8.73 -9.86 18.63
C ASP A 127 -7.59 -10.13 19.63
N GLU A 128 -6.43 -10.64 19.18
CA GLU A 128 -5.24 -10.87 20.00
C GLU A 128 -4.37 -9.61 20.18
N LEU A 129 -4.72 -8.49 19.53
CA LEU A 129 -4.00 -7.23 19.67
C LEU A 129 -4.23 -6.61 21.05
N SER A 130 -3.18 -6.01 21.62
CA SER A 130 -3.32 -5.24 22.86
C SER A 130 -4.20 -4.00 22.66
N GLU A 131 -4.81 -3.49 23.73
CA GLU A 131 -5.65 -2.29 23.65
C GLU A 131 -4.89 -1.06 23.14
N ASP A 132 -3.61 -0.92 23.50
CA ASP A 132 -2.75 0.15 22.97
C ASP A 132 -2.54 0.02 21.45
N MET A 133 -2.37 -1.21 20.95
CA MET A 133 -2.28 -1.46 19.50
C MET A 133 -3.59 -1.11 18.81
N LYS A 134 -4.73 -1.48 19.39
CA LYS A 134 -6.06 -1.12 18.87
C LYS A 134 -6.27 0.40 18.85
N GLU A 135 -5.83 1.12 19.88
CA GLU A 135 -5.89 2.58 19.94
C GLU A 135 -5.02 3.24 18.86
N GLY A 136 -3.79 2.74 18.66
CA GLY A 136 -2.93 3.19 17.57
C GLY A 136 -3.57 2.99 16.19
N LEU A 137 -4.23 1.84 15.98
CA LEU A 137 -4.97 1.58 14.74
C LEU A 137 -6.19 2.50 14.57
N ARG A 138 -6.91 2.85 15.65
CA ARG A 138 -8.02 3.82 15.62
C ARG A 138 -7.55 5.18 15.14
N HIS A 139 -6.40 5.64 15.65
CA HIS A 139 -5.79 6.90 15.21
C HIS A 139 -5.42 6.86 13.72
N LEU A 140 -4.78 5.78 13.25
CA LEU A 140 -4.42 5.61 11.83
C LEU A 140 -5.65 5.58 10.93
N ALA A 141 -6.74 4.93 11.36
CA ALA A 141 -8.01 4.89 10.62
C ALA A 141 -8.63 6.29 10.49
N LYS A 142 -8.61 7.09 11.56
CA LYS A 142 -9.08 8.49 11.52
C LYS A 142 -8.22 9.35 10.60
N THR A 143 -6.88 9.21 10.66
CA THR A 143 -5.98 9.90 9.73
C THR A 143 -6.23 9.50 8.28
N LEU A 144 -6.52 8.22 8.03
CA LEU A 144 -6.87 7.72 6.70
C LEU A 144 -8.17 8.34 6.17
N GLN A 145 -9.21 8.43 7.01
CA GLN A 145 -10.46 9.09 6.63
C GLN A 145 -10.24 10.55 6.22
N LEU A 146 -9.47 11.30 7.03
CA LEU A 146 -9.13 12.69 6.72
C LEU A 146 -8.31 12.80 5.43
N TYR A 147 -7.38 11.88 5.19
CA TYR A 147 -6.55 11.85 3.99
C TYR A 147 -7.37 11.56 2.72
N LEU A 148 -8.33 10.65 2.80
CA LEU A 148 -9.10 10.19 1.64
C LEU A 148 -10.36 11.02 1.37
N LYS A 149 -10.77 11.92 2.27
CA LYS A 149 -12.07 12.64 2.23
C LYS A 149 -12.41 13.29 0.89
N VAL A 150 -11.42 13.82 0.16
CA VAL A 150 -11.63 14.50 -1.14
C VAL A 150 -11.94 13.53 -2.28
N GLU A 151 -11.58 12.26 -2.13
CA GLU A 151 -11.81 11.20 -3.12
C GLU A 151 -12.86 10.17 -2.67
N ILE A 152 -13.13 10.08 -1.37
CA ILE A 152 -14.03 9.11 -0.74
C ILE A 152 -14.75 9.82 0.41
N GLN A 153 -16.03 10.15 0.21
CA GLN A 153 -16.88 10.83 1.19
C GLN A 153 -17.35 9.91 2.31
N ASP A 154 -17.53 8.62 2.02
CA ASP A 154 -17.87 7.61 3.01
C ASP A 154 -17.00 6.36 2.83
N VAL A 155 -15.94 6.26 3.64
CA VAL A 155 -15.04 5.09 3.65
C VAL A 155 -15.75 3.87 4.23
N SER A 156 -16.76 4.06 5.08
CA SER A 156 -17.50 2.97 5.74
C SER A 156 -18.46 2.26 4.78
N GLN A 157 -19.08 2.99 3.84
CA GLN A 157 -19.88 2.41 2.75
C GLN A 157 -19.07 1.59 1.74
N LEU A 158 -17.77 1.88 1.63
CA LEU A 158 -16.87 1.20 0.69
C LEU A 158 -16.37 -0.14 1.20
N LEU A 159 -16.46 -0.39 2.50
CA LEU A 159 -15.74 -1.47 3.16
C LEU A 159 -16.54 -2.26 4.22
N PRO A 160 -17.80 -2.69 4.01
CA PRO A 160 -18.39 -3.75 4.84
C PRO A 160 -17.55 -5.04 4.84
N ALA A 161 -16.74 -5.27 3.80
CA ALA A 161 -15.89 -6.44 3.60
C ALA A 161 -14.38 -6.22 3.89
N LEU A 162 -13.97 -4.98 4.19
CA LEU A 162 -12.56 -4.62 4.44
C LEU A 162 -12.49 -3.85 5.75
N ASP A 163 -12.35 -4.58 6.84
CA ASP A 163 -12.05 -3.97 8.11
C ASP A 163 -10.70 -3.19 8.00
N ILE A 164 -10.75 -1.87 8.16
CA ILE A 164 -9.58 -0.99 8.02
C ILE A 164 -8.50 -1.38 9.03
N PHE A 165 -8.90 -1.86 10.22
CA PHE A 165 -7.99 -2.37 11.23
C PHE A 165 -7.24 -3.59 10.70
N GLN A 166 -7.93 -4.46 9.97
CA GLN A 166 -7.37 -5.65 9.33
C GLN A 166 -6.35 -5.29 8.25
N ILE A 167 -6.60 -4.23 7.46
CA ILE A 167 -5.64 -3.76 6.46
C ILE A 167 -4.39 -3.20 7.14
N PHE A 168 -4.55 -2.35 8.16
CA PHE A 168 -3.41 -1.79 8.88
C PHE A 168 -2.62 -2.86 9.62
N ALA A 169 -3.28 -3.78 10.31
CA ALA A 169 -2.64 -4.92 10.96
C ALA A 169 -1.84 -5.76 9.95
N LYS A 170 -2.42 -6.01 8.78
CA LYS A 170 -1.75 -6.73 7.70
C LYS A 170 -0.59 -5.96 7.09
N VAL A 171 -0.70 -4.65 6.88
CA VAL A 171 0.40 -3.80 6.40
C VAL A 171 1.54 -3.80 7.41
N SER A 172 1.23 -3.77 8.70
CA SER A 172 2.23 -3.87 9.77
C SER A 172 2.92 -5.23 9.80
N ALA A 173 2.18 -6.33 9.60
CA ALA A 173 2.72 -7.69 9.65
C ALA A 173 3.39 -8.16 8.34
N SER A 174 2.96 -7.64 7.18
CA SER A 174 3.40 -8.10 5.85
C SER A 174 4.15 -7.03 5.05
N GLY A 175 4.33 -5.84 5.61
CA GLY A 175 5.02 -4.72 4.95
C GLY A 175 6.49 -5.06 4.69
N MET A 176 6.91 -4.95 3.44
CA MET A 176 8.30 -5.13 3.03
C MET A 176 8.98 -3.78 2.80
N ARG A 177 10.19 -3.61 3.32
CA ARG A 177 11.05 -2.48 2.98
C ARG A 177 11.80 -2.80 1.69
N ILE A 178 11.62 -1.97 0.66
CA ILE A 178 12.42 -2.04 -0.56
C ILE A 178 13.71 -1.29 -0.28
N ASN A 179 14.83 -2.01 -0.21
CA ASN A 179 16.15 -1.40 -0.05
C ASN A 179 16.60 -0.86 -1.41
N LEU A 180 16.91 0.45 -1.43
CA LEU A 180 17.33 1.24 -2.59
C LEU A 180 18.64 1.94 -2.29
#